data_AF-A0A8K0A1C8-F1
#
_entry.id   AF-A0A8K0A1C8-F1
#
_cell.length_a   1.000
_cell.length_b   1.000
_cell.length_c   1.000
_cell.angle_alpha   90.00
_cell.angle_beta   90.00
_cell.angle_gamma   90.00
#
_symmetry.space_group_name_H-M   'P 1'
#
loop_
_entity.id
_entity.type
_entity.pdbx_description
1 polymer ?
#
loop_
_entity_poly.entity_id
_entity_poly.type
_entity_poly.pdbx_seq_one_letter_code
_entity_poly.pdbx_strand_id
1 'polypeptide(L)'
;MELKTVCERLDELVVELFDKLEDLTAARKRMDDHLKQGFFNLAKARYSLGVKGVGQIQYAAIMDPLVHVHLSEEDGCNKFNLDRIIPNKSSSGAVKKVSFDDQESKVRRRHTGRGDEENDEQKERSDEREEDEEVAQLSSGVEELELRQVANPHSLQDPLRWFGILVPPCLRHGQHSFSQVIAQSCQVANLQSQIDQLRLEYRQLLRQKQQLVQQSA
;
A
#
# COMPACT_ATOMS: atom_id res chain seq x y z
N MET A 1 46.11 8.56 10.87
CA MET A 1 45.32 7.89 9.81
C MET A 1 43.88 7.67 10.27
N GLU A 2 43.67 7.29 11.54
CA GLU A 2 42.34 7.06 12.14
C GLU A 2 41.37 8.26 12.06
N LEU A 3 41.86 9.50 12.17
CA LEU A 3 40.98 10.69 12.04
C LEU A 3 40.38 10.82 10.63
N LYS A 4 41.14 10.47 9.59
CA LYS A 4 40.66 10.54 8.19
C LYS A 4 39.60 9.47 7.94
N THR A 5 39.81 8.25 8.43
CA THR A 5 38.85 7.15 8.27
C THR A 5 37.54 7.44 9.01
N VAL A 6 37.57 8.10 10.18
CA VAL A 6 36.34 8.51 10.88
C VAL A 6 35.60 9.61 10.11
N CYS A 7 36.31 10.55 9.49
CA CYS A 7 35.67 11.57 8.65
C CYS A 7 35.04 10.95 7.40
N GLU A 8 35.74 10.05 6.71
CA GLU A 8 35.22 9.32 5.55
C GLU A 8 33.96 8.53 5.92
N ARG A 9 33.99 7.81 7.05
CA ARG A 9 32.82 7.06 7.54
C ARG A 9 31.64 7.96 7.92
N LEU A 10 31.90 9.14 8.50
CA LEU A 10 30.84 10.12 8.80
C LEU A 10 30.19 10.64 7.52
N ASP A 11 30.98 10.92 6.48
CA ASP A 11 30.48 11.41 5.20
C ASP A 11 29.65 10.32 4.50
N GLU A 12 30.12 9.07 4.48
CA GLU A 12 29.36 7.91 3.97
C GLU A 12 28.01 7.75 4.68
N LEU A 13 28.00 7.84 6.01
CA LEU A 13 26.79 7.66 6.80
C LEU A 13 25.79 8.80 6.56
N VAL A 14 26.27 10.02 6.32
CA VAL A 14 25.40 11.15 5.95
C VAL A 14 24.72 10.90 4.61
N VAL A 15 25.43 10.36 3.62
CA VAL A 15 24.83 9.98 2.33
C VAL A 15 23.77 8.91 2.53
N GLU A 16 24.10 7.83 3.25
CA GLU A 16 23.14 6.76 3.55
C GLU A 16 21.89 7.28 4.29
N LEU A 17 22.07 8.21 5.23
CA LEU A 17 20.95 8.84 5.94
C LEU A 17 20.03 9.62 5.00
N PHE A 18 20.58 10.36 4.03
CA PHE A 18 19.78 11.09 3.06
C PHE A 18 19.01 10.15 2.12
N ASP A 19 19.63 9.07 1.67
CA ASP A 19 18.97 8.05 0.83
C ASP A 19 17.79 7.42 1.59
N LYS A 20 18.00 7.03 2.86
CA LYS A 20 16.91 6.48 3.70
C LYS A 20 15.81 7.49 4.00
N LEU A 21 16.15 8.77 4.13
CA LEU A 21 15.16 9.84 4.30
C LEU A 21 14.32 10.01 3.04
N GLU A 22 14.94 9.97 1.86
CA GLU A 22 14.23 10.00 0.58
C GLU A 22 13.25 8.82 0.48
N ASP A 23 13.72 7.60 0.74
CA ASP A 23 12.89 6.38 0.78
C ASP A 23 11.70 6.52 1.74
N LEU A 24 11.93 7.05 2.94
CA LEU A 24 10.89 7.30 3.93
C LEU A 24 9.85 8.30 3.41
N THR A 25 10.29 9.40 2.80
CA THR A 25 9.36 10.41 2.26
C THR A 25 8.53 9.83 1.12
N ALA A 26 9.13 9.04 0.24
CA ALA A 26 8.44 8.36 -0.84
C ALA A 26 7.42 7.34 -0.31
N ALA A 27 7.81 6.52 0.67
CA ALA A 27 6.92 5.54 1.31
C ALA A 27 5.73 6.22 2.01
N ARG A 28 5.95 7.33 2.72
CA ARG A 28 4.86 8.12 3.34
C ARG A 28 3.90 8.69 2.30
N LYS A 29 4.41 9.25 1.20
CA LYS A 29 3.57 9.77 0.12
C LYS A 29 2.69 8.67 -0.49
N ARG A 30 3.27 7.50 -0.76
CA ARG A 30 2.53 6.33 -1.27
C ARG A 30 1.43 5.91 -0.27
N MET A 31 1.74 5.88 1.03
CA MET A 31 0.78 5.57 2.08
C MET A 31 -0.38 6.57 2.14
N ASP A 32 -0.09 7.87 2.05
CA ASP A 32 -1.10 8.93 2.07
C ASP A 32 -2.06 8.81 0.88
N ASP A 33 -1.57 8.44 -0.29
CA ASP A 33 -2.41 8.28 -1.48
C ASP A 33 -3.36 7.08 -1.35
N HIS A 34 -2.88 5.95 -0.83
CA HIS A 34 -3.75 4.81 -0.51
C HIS A 34 -4.76 5.15 0.60
N LEU A 35 -4.35 5.95 1.58
CA LEU A 35 -5.22 6.39 2.67
C LEU A 35 -6.36 7.29 2.15
N LYS A 36 -6.05 8.26 1.27
CA LYS A 36 -7.05 9.09 0.59
C LYS A 36 -8.03 8.22 -0.22
N GLN A 37 -7.52 7.29 -1.02
CA GLN A 37 -8.35 6.38 -1.82
C GLN A 37 -9.23 5.49 -0.93
N GLY A 38 -8.69 4.95 0.16
CA GLY A 38 -9.42 4.13 1.12
C GLY A 38 -10.57 4.88 1.77
N PHE A 39 -10.31 6.08 2.29
CA PHE A 39 -11.35 6.93 2.89
C PHE A 39 -12.38 7.42 1.88
N PHE A 40 -11.97 7.77 0.66
CA PHE A 40 -12.89 8.13 -0.41
C PHE A 40 -13.84 6.97 -0.77
N ASN A 41 -13.30 5.77 -0.95
CA ASN A 41 -14.08 4.57 -1.23
C ASN A 41 -15.02 4.20 -0.07
N LEU A 42 -14.58 4.39 1.18
CA LEU A 42 -15.40 4.21 2.36
C LEU A 42 -16.55 5.22 2.42
N ALA A 43 -16.29 6.49 2.11
CA ALA A 43 -17.33 7.53 2.03
C ALA A 43 -18.36 7.21 0.94
N LYS A 44 -17.90 6.77 -0.25
CA LYS A 44 -18.78 6.32 -1.34
C LYS A 44 -19.63 5.13 -0.93
N ALA A 45 -19.06 4.16 -0.22
CA ALA A 45 -19.82 3.02 0.32
C ALA A 45 -20.88 3.45 1.34
N ARG A 46 -20.55 4.38 2.25
CA ARG A 46 -21.51 4.94 3.22
C ARG A 46 -22.64 5.71 2.55
N TYR A 47 -22.35 6.42 1.47
CA TYR A 47 -23.36 7.12 0.67
C TYR A 47 -24.32 6.13 0.01
N SER A 48 -23.80 5.07 -0.63
CA SER A 48 -24.62 4.10 -1.35
C SER A 48 -25.42 3.15 -0.44
N LEU A 49 -24.83 2.67 0.66
CA LEU A 49 -25.45 1.71 1.58
C LEU A 49 -26.24 2.40 2.71
N GLY A 50 -26.09 3.71 2.86
CA GLY A 50 -26.61 4.47 3.98
C GLY A 50 -25.81 4.30 5.27
N VAL A 51 -26.07 5.20 6.22
CA VAL A 51 -25.30 5.35 7.48
C VAL A 51 -25.30 4.08 8.35
N LYS A 52 -26.35 3.26 8.26
CA LYS A 52 -26.50 2.00 9.02
C LYS A 52 -25.83 0.79 8.36
N GLY A 53 -25.54 0.87 7.05
CA GLY A 53 -25.04 -0.25 6.27
C GLY A 53 -23.52 -0.44 6.35
N VAL A 54 -22.77 0.58 6.78
CA VAL A 54 -21.33 0.51 6.99
C VAL A 54 -20.99 1.11 8.36
N GLY A 55 -20.58 0.28 9.31
CA GLY A 55 -20.20 0.73 10.64
C GLY A 55 -20.16 -0.40 11.65
N GLN A 56 -19.88 -0.06 12.91
CA GLN A 56 -19.64 -1.01 14.00
C GLN A 56 -20.81 -1.97 14.26
N ILE A 57 -22.05 -1.54 13.99
CA ILE A 57 -23.26 -2.36 14.17
C ILE A 57 -23.23 -3.62 13.29
N GLN A 58 -22.53 -3.57 12.15
CA GLN A 58 -22.47 -4.68 11.21
C GLN A 58 -21.38 -5.70 11.56
N TYR A 59 -20.46 -5.40 12.48
CA TYR A 59 -19.34 -6.30 12.77
C TYR A 59 -19.83 -7.60 13.41
N ALA A 60 -19.19 -8.73 13.08
CA ALA A 60 -19.51 -10.00 13.70
C ALA A 60 -19.06 -10.02 15.17
N ALA A 61 -19.78 -10.79 16.01
CA ALA A 61 -19.43 -10.99 17.41
C ALA A 61 -18.06 -11.68 17.61
N ILE A 62 -17.62 -12.44 16.61
CA ILE A 62 -16.31 -13.09 16.57
C ILE A 62 -15.55 -12.47 15.39
N MET A 63 -14.65 -11.55 15.71
CA MET A 63 -13.80 -10.84 14.74
C MET A 63 -12.36 -11.26 14.97
N ASP A 64 -11.79 -12.00 14.01
CA ASP A 64 -10.38 -12.39 14.03
C ASP A 64 -9.56 -11.47 13.12
N PRO A 65 -8.36 -11.03 13.56
CA PRO A 65 -7.49 -10.21 12.74
C PRO A 65 -6.96 -11.00 11.53
N LEU A 66 -7.06 -10.41 10.34
CA LEU A 66 -6.49 -11.00 9.12
C LEU A 66 -5.01 -10.67 8.93
N VAL A 67 -4.53 -9.60 9.56
CA VAL A 67 -3.16 -9.11 9.43
C VAL A 67 -2.52 -9.11 10.81
N HIS A 68 -1.39 -9.79 10.92
CA HIS A 68 -0.57 -9.86 12.12
C HIS A 68 0.75 -9.16 11.86
N VAL A 69 1.22 -8.39 12.85
CA VAL A 69 2.53 -7.74 12.79
C VAL A 69 3.42 -8.40 13.83
N HIS A 70 4.55 -8.91 13.39
CA HIS A 70 5.57 -9.53 14.22
C HIS A 70 6.79 -8.63 14.31
N LEU A 71 7.41 -8.62 15.49
CA LEU A 71 8.67 -7.95 15.74
C LEU A 71 9.77 -9.00 15.69
N SER A 72 10.73 -8.83 14.79
CA SER A 72 11.98 -9.57 14.78
C SER A 72 13.13 -8.62 15.06
N GLU A 73 14.08 -9.06 15.88
CA GLU A 73 15.33 -8.33 16.10
C GLU A 73 16.38 -8.88 15.13
N GLU A 74 16.75 -8.08 14.13
CA GLU A 74 17.85 -8.37 13.21
C GLU A 74 18.80 -7.17 13.22
N ASP A 75 20.10 -7.42 13.32
CA ASP A 75 21.16 -6.39 13.31
C ASP A 75 20.99 -5.28 14.36
N GLY A 76 20.43 -5.62 15.54
CA GLY A 76 20.13 -4.66 16.61
C GLY A 76 19.01 -3.67 16.26
N CYS A 77 18.26 -3.93 15.18
CA CYS A 77 17.09 -3.17 14.73
C CYS A 77 15.81 -3.96 14.95
N ASN A 78 14.78 -3.29 15.46
CA ASN A 78 13.43 -3.83 15.43
C ASN A 78 12.94 -3.81 13.97
N LYS A 79 12.86 -4.97 13.34
CA LYS A 79 12.19 -5.15 12.04
C LYS A 79 10.76 -5.61 12.28
N PHE A 80 9.83 -4.88 11.68
CA PHE A 80 8.41 -5.20 11.62
C PHE A 80 8.16 -6.08 10.39
N ASN A 81 7.62 -7.27 10.63
CA ASN A 81 7.16 -8.21 9.60
C ASN A 81 5.65 -8.30 9.61
N LEU A 82 5.04 -8.50 8.44
CA LEU A 82 3.59 -8.55 8.29
C LEU A 82 3.17 -9.89 7.71
N ASP A 83 2.40 -10.64 8.51
CA ASP A 83 1.78 -11.89 8.09
C ASP A 83 0.31 -11.65 7.79
N ARG A 84 -0.09 -11.99 6.56
CA ARG A 84 -1.48 -11.85 6.10
C ARG A 84 -2.11 -13.24 5.98
N ILE A 85 -3.15 -13.47 6.77
CA ILE A 85 -3.99 -14.64 6.66
C ILE A 85 -5.07 -14.37 5.61
N ILE A 86 -5.01 -15.10 4.49
CA ILE A 86 -6.02 -15.03 3.45
C ILE A 86 -7.10 -16.07 3.75
N PRO A 87 -8.36 -15.67 3.96
CA PRO A 87 -9.46 -16.62 4.09
C PRO A 87 -9.61 -17.40 2.77
N ASN A 88 -9.38 -18.72 2.82
CA ASN A 88 -9.46 -19.60 1.66
C ASN A 88 -10.82 -19.47 0.96
N LYS A 89 -10.82 -19.05 -0.32
CA LYS A 89 -11.81 -19.55 -1.29
C LYS A 89 -11.39 -20.97 -1.63
N SER A 90 -12.28 -21.93 -1.44
CA SER A 90 -12.07 -23.36 -1.62
C SER A 90 -11.12 -23.74 -2.78
N SER A 91 -10.09 -24.52 -2.42
CA SER A 91 -9.37 -25.50 -3.24
C SER A 91 -8.87 -25.09 -4.64
N SER A 92 -7.57 -24.82 -4.74
CA SER A 92 -6.63 -25.60 -5.58
C SER A 92 -5.24 -24.97 -5.46
N GLY A 93 -4.24 -25.78 -5.10
CA GLY A 93 -2.85 -25.37 -5.09
C GLY A 93 -2.41 -24.86 -6.46
N ALA A 94 -2.04 -23.58 -6.50
CA ALA A 94 -1.21 -22.98 -7.53
C ALA A 94 -0.67 -21.67 -6.95
N VAL A 95 0.65 -21.55 -6.86
CA VAL A 95 1.31 -20.27 -6.63
C VAL A 95 0.92 -19.36 -7.79
N LYS A 96 0.02 -18.41 -7.55
CA LYS A 96 -0.26 -17.34 -8.50
C LYS A 96 0.70 -16.20 -8.23
N LYS A 97 1.66 -16.00 -9.14
CA LYS A 97 2.24 -14.68 -9.37
C LYS A 97 1.11 -13.74 -9.75
N VAL A 98 0.92 -12.73 -8.93
CA VAL A 98 -0.10 -11.73 -9.15
C VAL A 98 0.50 -10.64 -10.05
N SER A 99 0.20 -10.71 -11.34
CA SER A 99 0.07 -9.52 -12.18
C SER A 99 -1.42 -9.22 -12.27
N PHE A 100 -1.85 -8.05 -11.80
CA PHE A 100 -3.25 -7.62 -11.92
C PHE A 100 -3.31 -6.43 -12.86
N ASP A 101 -3.68 -6.77 -14.09
CA ASP A 101 -4.10 -5.87 -15.15
C ASP A 101 -5.38 -5.13 -14.73
N ASP A 102 -5.40 -3.82 -14.94
CA ASP A 102 -6.54 -2.94 -14.68
C ASP A 102 -7.68 -3.26 -15.67
N GLN A 103 -8.50 -4.27 -15.35
CA GLN A 103 -9.77 -4.44 -16.05
C GLN A 103 -10.79 -3.47 -15.49
N GLU A 104 -10.77 -2.28 -16.07
CA GLU A 104 -11.91 -1.37 -16.09
C GLU A 104 -13.17 -2.16 -16.48
N SER A 105 -14.18 -2.08 -15.61
CA SER A 105 -15.45 -2.79 -15.79
C SER A 105 -16.16 -2.29 -17.05
N LYS A 106 -16.01 -3.01 -18.17
CA LYS A 106 -16.82 -2.81 -19.37
C LYS A 106 -18.28 -3.14 -19.05
N VAL A 107 -19.06 -2.11 -18.72
CA VAL A 107 -20.51 -2.20 -18.49
C VAL A 107 -21.16 -2.84 -19.71
N ARG A 108 -21.74 -4.03 -19.54
CA ARG A 108 -22.54 -4.70 -20.59
C ARG A 108 -23.75 -3.81 -20.91
N ARG A 109 -23.70 -3.11 -22.05
CA ARG A 109 -24.89 -2.49 -22.63
C ARG A 109 -25.86 -3.59 -23.07
N ARG A 110 -27.13 -3.44 -22.68
CA ARG A 110 -28.22 -4.32 -23.09
C ARG A 110 -28.36 -4.27 -24.61
N HIS A 111 -28.22 -5.40 -25.27
CA HIS A 111 -28.52 -5.54 -26.68
C HIS A 111 -30.05 -5.52 -26.84
N THR A 112 -30.60 -4.42 -27.35
CA THR A 112 -31.95 -4.37 -27.91
C THR A 112 -31.81 -4.30 -29.42
N GLY A 113 -31.99 -5.42 -30.11
CA GLY A 113 -32.43 -5.45 -31.51
C GLY A 113 -33.91 -5.89 -31.51
N ARG A 114 -34.77 -5.51 -32.45
CA ARG A 114 -34.61 -5.03 -33.82
C ARG A 114 -36.01 -4.67 -34.34
N GLY A 115 -36.16 -3.68 -35.22
CA GLY A 115 -37.36 -3.50 -36.05
C GLY A 115 -37.65 -2.05 -36.43
N ASP A 116 -37.31 -1.71 -37.67
CA ASP A 116 -37.37 -0.40 -38.33
C ASP A 116 -38.76 0.23 -38.45
N GLU A 117 -38.85 1.56 -38.48
CA GLU A 117 -39.65 2.36 -39.43
C GLU A 117 -39.33 3.88 -39.29
N GLU A 118 -39.65 4.63 -40.34
CA GLU A 118 -38.90 5.76 -40.90
C GLU A 118 -39.21 7.17 -40.35
N ASN A 119 -38.28 8.08 -40.68
CA ASN A 119 -38.43 9.53 -40.93
C ASN A 119 -38.66 10.51 -39.75
N ASP A 120 -37.75 11.48 -39.58
CA ASP A 120 -37.94 12.91 -39.89
C ASP A 120 -36.96 13.82 -39.11
N GLU A 121 -36.80 15.04 -39.62
CA GLU A 121 -35.73 16.02 -39.60
C GLU A 121 -35.17 16.64 -38.28
N GLN A 122 -33.89 17.07 -38.41
CA GLN A 122 -33.23 18.27 -37.83
C GLN A 122 -33.07 18.41 -36.30
N LYS A 123 -31.82 18.59 -35.82
CA LYS A 123 -31.24 19.89 -35.35
C LYS A 123 -29.83 19.76 -34.72
N GLU A 124 -28.89 20.46 -35.37
CA GLU A 124 -27.64 21.13 -34.95
C GLU A 124 -26.76 20.74 -33.73
N ARG A 125 -25.43 20.70 -34.03
CA ARG A 125 -24.22 21.26 -33.34
C ARG A 125 -24.00 20.92 -31.85
N SER A 126 -22.79 20.57 -31.39
CA SER A 126 -21.45 21.12 -31.69
C SER A 126 -20.30 20.16 -31.31
N ASP A 127 -19.13 20.43 -31.89
CA ASP A 127 -17.73 20.05 -31.55
C ASP A 127 -17.45 19.81 -30.05
N GLU A 128 -16.51 18.95 -29.63
CA GLU A 128 -15.05 19.09 -29.82
C GLU A 128 -14.30 17.73 -29.86
N ARG A 129 -13.25 17.69 -30.70
CA ARG A 129 -12.17 16.70 -30.76
C ARG A 129 -10.89 17.31 -30.21
N GLU A 130 -10.10 16.55 -29.46
CA GLU A 130 -8.61 16.51 -29.39
C GLU A 130 -8.26 15.07 -28.93
N GLU A 131 -7.66 14.14 -29.70
CA GLU A 131 -6.26 14.00 -30.20
C GLU A 131 -5.21 14.04 -29.06
N ASP A 132 -4.79 12.85 -28.58
CA ASP A 132 -3.41 12.28 -28.67
C ASP A 132 -2.53 12.75 -27.49
N GLU A 133 -1.59 12.04 -26.87
CA GLU A 133 -0.65 11.02 -27.32
C GLU A 133 0.03 10.35 -26.09
N GLU A 134 0.80 9.32 -26.38
CA GLU A 134 1.50 8.38 -25.50
C GLU A 134 2.52 8.98 -24.51
N VAL A 135 2.68 8.33 -23.35
CA VAL A 135 4.02 8.08 -22.79
C VAL A 135 4.04 6.75 -22.05
N ALA A 136 4.63 5.75 -22.70
CA ALA A 136 5.05 4.52 -22.08
C ALA A 136 6.34 4.72 -21.26
N GLN A 137 6.57 3.78 -20.35
CA GLN A 137 7.84 3.43 -19.69
C GLN A 137 8.30 4.34 -18.54
N LEU A 138 8.10 3.85 -17.31
CA LEU A 138 9.12 3.87 -16.25
C LEU A 138 8.89 2.66 -15.34
N SER A 139 9.48 1.52 -15.72
CA SER A 139 9.73 0.40 -14.83
C SER A 139 10.99 0.68 -14.02
N SER A 140 10.92 0.70 -12.69
CA SER A 140 12.06 0.28 -11.88
C SER A 140 11.63 -0.16 -10.47
N GLY A 141 11.93 -1.42 -10.15
CA GLY A 141 12.34 -1.88 -8.82
C GLY A 141 11.30 -1.75 -7.71
N VAL A 142 10.35 -2.70 -7.65
CA VAL A 142 9.76 -3.07 -6.37
C VAL A 142 10.54 -4.28 -5.88
N GLU A 143 11.38 -4.11 -4.85
CA GLU A 143 11.90 -5.23 -4.08
C GLU A 143 10.72 -6.02 -3.51
N GLU A 144 10.66 -7.28 -3.92
CA GLU A 144 9.59 -8.23 -3.64
C GLU A 144 9.64 -8.61 -2.16
N LEU A 145 8.84 -7.92 -1.33
CA LEU A 145 8.60 -8.31 0.07
C LEU A 145 7.89 -9.67 0.09
N GLU A 146 8.54 -10.69 0.64
CA GLU A 146 8.01 -12.05 0.75
C GLU A 146 6.88 -12.12 1.79
N LEU A 147 5.62 -12.24 1.33
CA LEU A 147 4.48 -12.54 2.21
C LEU A 147 4.35 -14.04 2.45
N ARG A 148 4.42 -14.47 3.73
CA ARG A 148 4.11 -15.86 4.12
C ARG A 148 2.61 -16.07 4.29
N GLN A 149 2.09 -17.14 3.71
CA GLN A 149 0.66 -17.52 3.77
C GLN A 149 0.47 -18.73 4.68
N VAL A 150 -0.41 -18.62 5.67
CA VAL A 150 -0.78 -19.71 6.59
C VAL A 150 -2.28 -20.00 6.44
N ALA A 151 -2.65 -21.25 6.15
CA ALA A 151 -4.04 -21.69 6.00
C ALA A 151 -4.61 -22.16 7.33
N ASN A 152 -5.77 -21.64 7.76
CA ASN A 152 -6.46 -22.05 8.98
C ASN A 152 -7.86 -22.65 8.66
N PRO A 153 -8.20 -23.86 9.14
CA PRO A 153 -9.43 -24.59 8.77
C PRO A 153 -10.72 -24.16 9.49
N HIS A 154 -10.68 -23.30 10.51
CA HIS A 154 -11.88 -22.65 11.05
C HIS A 154 -12.19 -21.40 10.24
N SER A 155 -13.23 -21.49 9.42
CA SER A 155 -13.58 -20.56 8.34
C SER A 155 -13.57 -19.09 8.75
N LEU A 156 -12.48 -18.40 8.43
CA LEU A 156 -12.42 -16.93 8.37
C LEU A 156 -13.40 -16.48 7.28
N GLN A 157 -14.63 -16.16 7.68
CA GLN A 157 -15.59 -15.58 6.77
C GLN A 157 -15.08 -14.20 6.36
N ASP A 158 -15.01 -13.93 5.05
CA ASP A 158 -14.54 -12.64 4.53
C ASP A 158 -15.27 -11.50 5.27
N PRO A 159 -14.54 -10.62 6.00
CA PRO A 159 -15.15 -9.59 6.85
C PRO A 159 -15.98 -8.60 6.03
N LEU A 160 -15.79 -8.54 4.71
CA LEU A 160 -16.67 -7.76 3.85
C LEU A 160 -18.12 -8.27 3.83
N ARG A 161 -18.34 -9.57 4.06
CA ARG A 161 -19.69 -10.17 4.09
C ARG A 161 -20.49 -9.75 5.30
N TRP A 162 -19.87 -9.15 6.31
CA TRP A 162 -20.57 -8.54 7.45
C TRP A 162 -21.47 -7.38 7.00
N PHE A 163 -21.14 -6.71 5.91
CA PHE A 163 -21.93 -5.60 5.35
C PHE A 163 -23.01 -6.06 4.34
N GLY A 164 -23.34 -7.35 4.35
CA GLY A 164 -24.37 -7.96 3.51
C GLY A 164 -23.84 -8.92 2.45
N ILE A 165 -24.76 -9.67 1.84
CA ILE A 165 -24.45 -10.71 0.84
C ILE A 165 -23.91 -10.08 -0.46
N LEU A 166 -24.38 -8.89 -0.81
CA LEU A 166 -23.93 -8.13 -1.98
C LEU A 166 -23.04 -6.97 -1.54
N VAL A 167 -21.73 -7.23 -1.44
CA VAL A 167 -20.75 -6.22 -1.09
C VAL A 167 -20.54 -5.26 -2.29
N PRO A 168 -20.70 -3.93 -2.12
CA PRO A 168 -20.40 -2.98 -3.19
C PRO A 168 -18.92 -2.99 -3.58
N PRO A 169 -18.58 -2.73 -4.86
CA PRO A 169 -17.19 -2.63 -5.31
C PRO A 169 -16.36 -1.63 -4.49
N CYS A 170 -16.97 -0.53 -4.03
CA CYS A 170 -16.29 0.49 -3.25
C CYS A 170 -15.79 -0.03 -1.89
N LEU A 171 -16.50 -0.97 -1.24
CA LEU A 171 -16.00 -1.59 0.00
C LEU A 171 -14.81 -2.51 -0.27
N ARG A 172 -14.82 -3.25 -1.39
CA ARG A 172 -13.67 -4.07 -1.81
C ARG A 172 -12.45 -3.21 -2.09
N HIS A 173 -12.62 -2.13 -2.86
CA HIS A 173 -11.52 -1.19 -3.13
C HIS A 173 -11.03 -0.51 -1.86
N GLY A 174 -11.93 -0.08 -0.97
CA GLY A 174 -11.56 0.47 0.33
C GLY A 174 -10.75 -0.51 1.19
N GLN A 175 -11.19 -1.76 1.31
CA GLN A 175 -10.43 -2.80 2.03
C GLN A 175 -9.06 -3.03 1.40
N HIS A 176 -8.97 -3.05 0.06
CA HIS A 176 -7.70 -3.19 -0.63
C HIS A 176 -6.76 -2.02 -0.32
N SER A 177 -7.22 -0.79 -0.47
CA SER A 177 -6.44 0.42 -0.14
C SER A 177 -5.95 0.39 1.31
N PHE A 178 -6.82 0.08 2.28
CA PHE A 178 -6.41 -0.01 3.68
C PHE A 178 -5.45 -1.19 3.96
N SER A 179 -5.56 -2.30 3.23
CA SER A 179 -4.58 -3.39 3.34
C SER A 179 -3.20 -2.93 2.89
N GLN A 180 -3.11 -2.15 1.81
CA GLN A 180 -1.85 -1.56 1.35
C GLN A 180 -1.32 -0.53 2.35
N VAL A 181 -2.19 0.29 2.95
CA VAL A 181 -1.79 1.25 4.01
C VAL A 181 -1.13 0.52 5.17
N ILE A 182 -1.68 -0.61 5.64
CA ILE A 182 -1.08 -1.36 6.76
C ILE A 182 0.29 -1.91 6.36
N ALA A 183 0.43 -2.45 5.14
CA ALA A 183 1.72 -2.92 4.63
C ALA A 183 2.77 -1.81 4.52
N GLN A 184 2.37 -0.65 3.99
CA GLN A 184 3.25 0.51 3.86
C GLN A 184 3.58 1.13 5.23
N SER A 185 2.66 1.09 6.19
CA SER A 185 2.93 1.54 7.57
C SER A 185 4.04 0.71 8.21
N CYS A 186 4.07 -0.60 7.95
CA CYS A 186 5.13 -1.49 8.38
C CYS A 186 6.49 -1.09 7.77
N GLN A 187 6.52 -0.83 6.46
CA GLN A 187 7.72 -0.35 5.77
C GLN A 187 8.19 1.01 6.31
N VAL A 188 7.28 1.95 6.55
CA VAL A 188 7.61 3.27 7.13
C VAL A 188 8.21 3.09 8.53
N ALA A 189 7.66 2.22 9.37
CA ALA A 189 8.19 1.94 10.69
C ALA A 189 9.61 1.33 10.63
N ASN A 190 9.86 0.43 9.68
CA ASN A 190 11.18 -0.14 9.44
C ASN A 190 12.20 0.94 9.03
N LEU A 191 11.86 1.78 8.05
CA LEU A 191 12.72 2.87 7.60
C LEU A 191 12.99 3.88 8.72
N GLN A 192 11.99 4.21 9.52
CA GLN A 192 12.16 5.07 10.70
C GLN A 192 13.13 4.46 11.72
N SER A 193 13.00 3.17 12.00
CA SER A 193 13.91 2.45 12.90
C SER A 193 15.36 2.49 12.39
N GLN A 194 15.57 2.24 11.09
CA GLN A 194 16.90 2.31 10.46
C GLN A 194 17.49 3.73 10.53
N ILE A 195 16.70 4.76 10.25
CA ILE A 195 17.14 6.16 10.32
C ILE A 195 17.56 6.53 11.74
N ASP A 196 16.80 6.10 12.75
CA ASP A 196 17.15 6.39 14.14
C ASP A 196 18.45 5.70 14.58
N GLN A 197 18.73 4.49 14.05
CA GLN A 197 20.01 3.80 14.24
C GLN A 197 21.17 4.53 13.58
N LEU A 198 21.02 4.91 12.31
CA LEU A 198 22.05 5.69 11.59
C LEU A 198 22.35 6.99 12.34
N ARG A 199 21.31 7.70 12.80
CA ARG A 199 21.49 8.91 13.61
C ARG A 199 22.22 8.66 14.92
N LEU A 200 22.03 7.49 15.54
CA LEU A 200 22.76 7.11 16.75
C LEU A 200 24.24 6.85 16.44
N GLU A 201 24.54 6.06 15.41
CA GLU A 201 25.91 5.77 14.96
C GLU A 201 26.65 7.06 14.57
N TYR A 202 26.00 7.94 13.80
CA TYR A 202 26.55 9.24 13.43
C TYR A 202 26.96 10.07 14.66
N ARG A 203 26.09 10.14 15.68
CA ARG A 203 26.38 10.87 16.92
C ARG A 203 27.54 10.25 17.70
N GLN A 204 27.68 8.92 17.67
CA GLN A 204 28.79 8.22 18.32
C GLN A 204 30.12 8.53 17.62
N LEU A 205 30.17 8.40 16.29
CA LEU A 205 31.33 8.73 15.48
C LEU A 205 31.72 10.20 15.60
N LEU A 206 30.76 11.11 15.69
CA LEU A 206 31.03 12.54 15.88
C LEU A 206 31.72 12.82 17.23
N ARG A 207 31.33 12.12 18.30
CA ARG A 207 32.02 12.22 19.60
C ARG A 207 33.43 11.64 19.54
N GLN A 208 33.60 10.50 18.88
CA GLN A 208 34.93 9.90 18.69
C GLN A 208 35.86 10.84 17.92
N LYS A 209 35.38 11.46 16.84
CA LYS A 209 36.12 12.49 16.10
C LYS A 209 36.56 13.64 17.02
N GLN A 210 35.66 14.16 17.86
CA GLN A 210 35.99 15.23 18.80
C GLN A 210 37.09 14.82 19.80
N GLN A 211 37.02 13.60 20.33
CA GLN A 211 38.03 13.06 21.25
C GLN A 211 39.40 12.90 20.56
N LEU A 212 39.42 12.36 19.34
CA LEU A 212 40.65 12.19 18.57
C LEU A 212 41.29 13.55 18.21
N VAL A 213 40.47 14.55 17.88
CA VAL A 213 40.96 15.92 17.63
C VAL A 213 41.60 16.51 18.88
N GLN A 214 40.98 16.34 20.06
CA GLN A 214 41.53 16.80 21.34
C GLN A 214 42.82 16.09 21.76
N GLN A 215 42.99 14.81 21.40
CA GLN A 215 44.21 14.05 21.67
C GLN A 215 45.36 14.38 20.71
N SER A 216 45.03 14.90 19.53
CA SER A 216 45.99 15.31 18.50
C SER A 216 46.43 16.78 18.56
N ALA A 217 45.81 17.57 19.45
CA ALA A 217 46.12 18.98 19.71
C ALA A 217 47.02 19.12 20.94
#